data_AF-A0A1J4N3F5-F1
#
_entry.id   AF-A0A1J4N3F5-F1
#
_cell.length_a   1.000
_cell.length_b   1.000
_cell.length_c   1.000
_cell.angle_alpha   90.00
_cell.angle_beta   90.00
_cell.angle_gamma   90.00
#
_symmetry.space_group_name_H-M   'P 1'
#
loop_
_entity.id
_entity.type
_entity.pdbx_description
1 polymer ?
#
loop_
_entity_poly.entity_id
_entity_poly.type
_entity_poly.pdbx_seq_one_letter_code
_entity_poly.pdbx_strand_id
1 'polypeptide(L)'
;MSNKLWGAVVVVGAMALAGCGGGEPESAPSPSSAPPSPSASPAPSPKEGTCYNLTYDEALAPTAGGKAVTCKGKHTTQTYAVGRLRNVVDGHLLAVDSEQVAAQVAEACPNKVTRYLGGNADDLRLSMLRPVWFTPTIKESEAGANWFRCDVIGIAGPKALMTLKGNMKGVLGSSRTAEPFRMCGTDSPKSNAFKRVPCSLKHSWRALSVIDLGSGKYPGESKVNNAGAEDCKAAAAEVADDPLKYEWSWEFPSAEQWQNGQSYGICWAPS
;
A
#
# COMPACT_ATOMS: atom_id res chain seq x y z
N MET A 1 32.11 42.81 21.15
CA MET A 1 33.21 42.40 22.04
C MET A 1 33.99 41.31 21.33
N SER A 2 35.27 41.59 21.05
CA SER A 2 36.44 40.69 21.03
C SER A 2 36.26 39.20 20.70
N ASN A 3 37.11 38.51 19.92
CA ASN A 3 38.24 38.83 19.05
C ASN A 3 38.80 37.47 18.54
N LYS A 4 39.39 37.44 17.33
CA LYS A 4 40.56 36.61 16.90
C LYS A 4 40.39 35.09 16.69
N LEU A 5 41.11 34.37 15.81
CA LEU A 5 42.06 34.59 14.69
C LEU A 5 42.24 33.20 14.00
N TRP A 6 42.20 33.11 12.67
CA TRP A 6 43.31 32.74 11.73
C TRP A 6 43.90 31.32 11.74
N GLY A 7 44.07 30.80 10.51
CA GLY A 7 45.03 29.73 10.19
C GLY A 7 44.89 29.18 8.76
N ALA A 8 45.21 29.99 7.75
CA ALA A 8 45.40 29.54 6.37
C ALA A 8 46.89 29.22 6.13
N VAL A 9 47.20 28.12 5.44
CA VAL A 9 48.55 27.84 4.93
C VAL A 9 48.44 27.52 3.44
N VAL A 10 48.96 28.45 2.64
CA VAL A 10 49.23 28.34 1.21
C VAL A 10 50.73 28.02 1.08
N VAL A 11 51.08 26.98 0.31
CA VAL A 11 52.46 26.74 -0.11
C VAL A 11 52.51 26.83 -1.63
N VAL A 12 53.13 27.91 -2.10
CA VAL A 12 53.58 28.11 -3.48
C VAL A 12 55.02 27.64 -3.57
N GLY A 13 55.33 26.75 -4.50
CA GLY A 13 56.69 26.37 -4.88
C GLY A 13 56.84 26.45 -6.39
N ALA A 14 57.73 27.32 -6.87
CA ALA A 14 58.03 27.55 -8.27
C ALA A 14 59.48 27.13 -8.62
N MET A 15 59.73 27.04 -9.93
CA MET A 15 61.01 26.82 -10.66
C MET A 15 61.44 25.34 -10.75
N ALA A 16 61.89 24.80 -11.89
CA ALA A 16 62.66 25.42 -12.98
C ALA A 16 62.40 24.79 -14.37
N LEU A 17 62.78 25.55 -15.40
CA LEU A 17 62.84 25.22 -16.82
C LEU A 17 64.04 24.31 -17.16
N ALA A 18 63.86 23.33 -18.07
CA ALA A 18 64.82 22.95 -19.14
C ALA A 18 64.35 21.71 -19.92
N GLY A 19 64.53 21.73 -21.25
CA GLY A 19 64.76 20.51 -22.05
C GLY A 19 63.73 20.15 -23.12
N CYS A 20 63.87 20.74 -24.32
CA CYS A 20 63.39 20.10 -25.55
C CYS A 20 64.34 18.94 -25.91
N GLY A 21 63.79 17.73 -26.02
CA GLY A 21 64.46 16.58 -26.61
C GLY A 21 63.43 15.80 -27.43
N GLY A 22 63.55 15.87 -28.75
CA GLY A 22 62.69 15.15 -29.68
C GLY A 22 62.88 13.64 -29.56
N GLY A 23 61.78 12.93 -29.43
CA GLY A 23 61.67 11.49 -29.60
C GLY A 23 60.31 11.20 -30.20
N GLU A 24 60.29 10.48 -31.33
CA GLU A 24 59.07 10.05 -32.03
C GLU A 24 58.03 9.46 -31.06
N PRO A 25 56.74 9.82 -31.16
CA PRO A 25 55.71 9.04 -30.51
C PRO A 25 55.57 7.70 -31.24
N GLU A 26 56.13 6.66 -30.62
CA GLU A 26 55.81 5.27 -30.89
C GLU A 26 54.28 5.10 -30.87
N SER A 27 53.75 4.51 -31.95
CA SER A 27 52.32 4.40 -32.20
C SER A 27 51.65 3.64 -31.04
N ALA A 28 50.85 4.36 -30.24
CA ALA A 28 50.00 3.74 -29.24
C ALA A 28 49.04 2.73 -29.90
N PRO A 29 48.86 1.53 -29.35
CA PRO A 29 47.87 0.60 -29.86
C PRO A 29 46.48 1.26 -29.77
N SER A 30 45.72 1.19 -30.87
CA SER A 30 44.35 1.68 -30.95
C SER A 30 43.53 1.19 -29.75
N PRO A 31 42.68 2.02 -29.13
CA PRO A 31 41.75 1.56 -28.12
C PRO A 31 40.84 0.50 -28.76
N SER A 32 41.03 -0.76 -28.36
CA SER A 32 40.12 -1.83 -28.69
C SER A 32 38.74 -1.42 -28.18
N SER A 33 37.82 -1.14 -29.11
CA SER A 33 36.44 -0.82 -28.79
C SER A 33 35.84 -2.03 -28.11
N ALA A 34 35.68 -1.96 -26.79
CA ALA A 34 34.94 -2.96 -26.06
C ALA A 34 33.55 -3.11 -26.71
N PRO A 35 33.09 -4.33 -27.02
CA PRO A 35 31.75 -4.52 -27.54
C PRO A 35 30.74 -3.87 -26.59
N PRO A 36 29.70 -3.17 -27.12
CA PRO A 36 28.71 -2.53 -26.28
C PRO A 36 28.15 -3.56 -25.30
N SER A 37 28.24 -3.24 -24.01
CA SER A 37 27.64 -4.06 -22.97
C SER A 37 26.16 -4.27 -23.31
N PRO A 38 25.64 -5.51 -23.28
CA PRO A 38 24.24 -5.75 -23.61
C PRO A 38 23.37 -4.87 -22.71
N SER A 39 22.63 -3.96 -23.32
CA SER A 39 21.68 -3.10 -22.62
C SER A 39 20.70 -4.03 -21.90
N ALA A 40 20.68 -3.98 -20.56
CA ALA A 40 19.80 -4.82 -19.77
C ALA A 40 18.36 -4.57 -20.22
N SER A 41 17.69 -5.62 -20.73
CA SER A 41 16.31 -5.48 -21.14
C SER A 41 15.45 -5.19 -19.90
N PRO A 42 14.52 -4.22 -19.95
CA PRO A 42 13.68 -3.91 -18.80
C PRO A 42 12.95 -5.16 -18.32
N ALA A 43 12.84 -5.32 -17.00
CA ALA A 43 11.99 -6.38 -16.44
C ALA A 43 10.58 -6.25 -17.02
N PRO A 44 9.93 -7.36 -17.42
CA PRO A 44 8.62 -7.31 -18.03
C PRO A 44 7.62 -6.67 -17.07
N SER A 45 6.82 -5.74 -17.58
CA SER A 45 5.79 -5.08 -16.77
C SER A 45 4.76 -6.10 -16.26
N PRO A 46 4.26 -5.95 -15.03
CA PRO A 46 3.17 -6.76 -14.50
C PRO A 46 1.93 -6.68 -15.38
N LYS A 47 1.08 -7.71 -15.32
CA LYS A 47 -0.18 -7.78 -16.05
C LYS A 47 -1.36 -7.73 -15.09
N GLU A 48 -2.39 -6.96 -15.45
CA GLU A 48 -3.66 -6.98 -14.72
C GLU A 48 -4.28 -8.37 -14.71
N GLY A 49 -4.96 -8.70 -13.62
CA GLY A 49 -5.56 -10.01 -13.39
C GLY A 49 -4.58 -11.10 -12.98
N THR A 50 -3.27 -10.82 -12.89
CA THR A 50 -2.28 -11.81 -12.43
C THR A 50 -2.48 -12.12 -10.95
N CYS A 51 -2.39 -13.41 -10.58
CA CYS A 51 -2.49 -13.85 -9.20
C CYS A 51 -1.13 -14.28 -8.65
N TYR A 52 -0.93 -14.10 -7.34
CA TYR A 52 0.31 -14.50 -6.65
C TYR A 52 -0.01 -15.17 -5.31
N ASN A 53 0.94 -15.98 -4.84
CA ASN A 53 0.98 -16.50 -3.47
C ASN A 53 2.01 -15.70 -2.69
N LEU A 54 1.63 -14.50 -2.24
CA LEU A 54 2.42 -13.71 -1.31
C LEU A 54 2.12 -14.13 0.13
N THR A 55 3.16 -14.13 0.95
CA THR A 55 3.06 -14.07 2.41
C THR A 55 2.56 -12.70 2.86
N TYR A 56 2.21 -12.57 4.14
CA TYR A 56 1.81 -11.30 4.72
C TYR A 56 2.90 -10.22 4.58
N ASP A 57 4.16 -10.57 4.89
CA ASP A 57 5.28 -9.63 4.82
C ASP A 57 5.59 -9.23 3.36
N GLU A 58 5.50 -10.18 2.41
CA GLU A 58 5.67 -9.86 0.99
C GLU A 58 4.54 -8.96 0.45
N ALA A 59 3.30 -9.10 0.96
CA ALA A 59 2.19 -8.24 0.56
C ALA A 59 2.32 -6.80 1.06
N LEU A 60 3.12 -6.57 2.12
CA LEU A 60 3.42 -5.25 2.67
C LEU A 60 4.77 -4.68 2.21
N ALA A 61 5.54 -5.45 1.43
CA ALA A 61 6.80 -4.99 0.88
C ALA A 61 6.58 -3.87 -0.16
N PRO A 62 7.48 -2.87 -0.24
CA PRO A 62 7.34 -1.77 -1.20
C PRO A 62 7.54 -2.22 -2.65
N THR A 63 8.28 -3.30 -2.87
CA THR A 63 8.63 -3.81 -4.20
C THR A 63 7.96 -5.14 -4.48
N ALA A 64 7.67 -5.40 -5.76
CA ALA A 64 6.93 -6.60 -6.15
C ALA A 64 7.77 -7.87 -5.91
N GLY A 65 7.28 -8.74 -5.04
CA GLY A 65 7.76 -10.12 -4.89
C GLY A 65 6.82 -11.15 -5.52
N GLY A 66 7.22 -12.43 -5.37
CA GLY A 66 6.39 -13.60 -5.70
C GLY A 66 6.34 -13.99 -7.18
N LYS A 67 6.11 -15.28 -7.43
CA LYS A 67 5.88 -15.82 -8.78
C LYS A 67 4.40 -15.84 -9.10
N ALA A 68 4.06 -15.51 -10.34
CA ALA A 68 2.69 -15.60 -10.82
C ALA A 68 2.17 -17.04 -10.73
N VAL A 69 0.91 -17.18 -10.33
CA VAL A 69 0.18 -18.45 -10.25
C VAL A 69 -1.15 -18.36 -11.00
N THR A 70 -1.76 -19.50 -11.27
CA THR A 70 -3.10 -19.54 -11.87
C THR A 70 -4.18 -19.07 -10.88
N CYS A 71 -5.02 -18.11 -11.29
CA CYS A 71 -6.14 -17.64 -10.49
C CYS A 71 -7.26 -18.68 -10.31
N LYS A 72 -7.27 -19.77 -11.11
CA LYS A 72 -8.16 -20.91 -10.89
C LYS A 72 -7.79 -21.67 -9.61
N GLY A 73 -6.52 -21.61 -9.21
CA GLY A 73 -6.00 -22.19 -7.98
C GLY A 73 -6.11 -21.21 -6.80
N LYS A 74 -5.62 -21.69 -5.65
CA LYS A 74 -5.45 -20.86 -4.45
C LYS A 74 -4.39 -19.79 -4.71
N HIS A 75 -4.70 -18.57 -4.31
CA HIS A 75 -3.80 -17.42 -4.32
C HIS A 75 -4.08 -16.53 -3.10
N THR A 76 -3.23 -15.56 -2.80
CA THR A 76 -3.43 -14.61 -1.68
C THR A 76 -3.59 -13.17 -2.16
N THR A 77 -3.23 -12.90 -3.42
CA THR A 77 -3.39 -11.59 -4.05
C THR A 77 -3.76 -11.71 -5.52
N GLN A 78 -4.47 -10.71 -6.03
CA GLN A 78 -4.70 -10.51 -7.45
C GLN A 78 -4.44 -9.05 -7.84
N THR A 79 -3.69 -8.84 -8.92
CA THR A 79 -3.46 -7.51 -9.49
C THR A 79 -4.73 -6.98 -10.13
N TYR A 80 -5.20 -5.83 -9.67
CA TYR A 80 -6.38 -5.17 -10.22
C TYR A 80 -6.08 -3.96 -11.09
N ALA A 81 -4.88 -3.40 -10.98
CA ALA A 81 -4.44 -2.30 -11.83
C ALA A 81 -2.93 -2.32 -12.01
N VAL A 82 -2.48 -1.95 -13.20
CA VAL A 82 -1.07 -1.64 -13.48
C VAL A 82 -1.01 -0.26 -14.13
N GLY A 83 -0.11 0.60 -13.66
CA GLY A 83 0.09 1.93 -14.23
C GLY A 83 1.55 2.26 -14.45
N ARG A 84 1.81 3.48 -14.91
CA ARG A 84 3.16 4.01 -15.11
C ARG A 84 3.50 5.06 -14.05
N LEU A 85 4.71 4.99 -13.53
CA LEU A 85 5.28 6.00 -12.64
C LEU A 85 5.51 7.30 -13.41
N ARG A 86 5.20 8.42 -12.77
CA ARG A 86 5.53 9.76 -13.26
C ARG A 86 6.75 10.24 -12.49
N ASN A 87 7.86 9.55 -12.69
CA ASN A 87 9.11 9.80 -11.97
C ASN A 87 10.05 10.74 -12.73
N VAL A 88 9.55 11.54 -13.68
CA VAL A 88 10.34 12.62 -14.29
C VAL A 88 9.66 13.93 -13.94
N VAL A 89 10.33 14.77 -13.16
CA VAL A 89 9.84 16.07 -12.70
C VAL A 89 10.86 17.13 -13.12
N ASP A 90 10.40 18.14 -13.85
CA ASP A 90 11.23 19.23 -14.38
C ASP A 90 12.49 18.73 -15.12
N GLY A 91 12.34 17.63 -15.88
CA GLY A 91 13.42 16.99 -16.63
C GLY A 91 14.34 16.08 -15.81
N HIS A 92 14.12 15.95 -14.50
CA HIS A 92 14.95 15.13 -13.61
C HIS A 92 14.25 13.83 -13.25
N LEU A 93 14.98 12.72 -13.34
CA LEU A 93 14.49 11.42 -12.91
C LEU A 93 14.50 11.33 -11.38
N LEU A 94 13.34 11.11 -10.78
CA LEU A 94 13.15 10.79 -9.38
C LEU A 94 13.47 9.32 -9.11
N ALA A 95 14.03 9.06 -7.93
CA ALA A 95 14.22 7.71 -7.44
C ALA A 95 12.87 6.99 -7.27
N VAL A 96 12.83 5.70 -7.60
CA VAL A 96 11.61 4.86 -7.56
C VAL A 96 11.04 4.70 -6.15
N ASP A 97 11.87 4.90 -5.13
CA ASP A 97 11.55 4.85 -3.70
C ASP A 97 11.38 6.25 -3.07
N SER A 98 11.36 7.31 -3.88
CA SER A 98 11.10 8.66 -3.38
C SER A 98 9.69 8.82 -2.81
N GLU A 99 9.53 9.69 -1.82
CA GLU A 99 8.23 9.99 -1.20
C GLU A 99 7.17 10.44 -2.23
N GLN A 100 7.58 11.17 -3.25
CA GLN A 100 6.69 11.64 -4.32
C GLN A 100 6.16 10.47 -5.16
N VAL A 101 7.01 9.49 -5.49
CA VAL A 101 6.58 8.27 -6.17
C VAL A 101 5.68 7.44 -5.25
N ALA A 102 6.04 7.28 -3.98
CA ALA A 102 5.22 6.57 -3.00
C ALA A 102 3.82 7.21 -2.86
N ALA A 103 3.74 8.54 -2.77
CA ALA A 103 2.49 9.28 -2.71
C ALA A 103 1.64 9.11 -3.99
N GLN A 104 2.28 9.14 -5.16
CA GLN A 104 1.59 8.88 -6.43
C GLN A 104 0.86 7.53 -6.42
N VAL A 105 1.55 6.47 -5.97
CA VAL A 105 0.98 5.11 -5.97
C VAL A 105 -0.07 4.97 -4.87
N ALA A 106 0.18 5.54 -3.70
CA ALA A 106 -0.77 5.57 -2.57
C ALA A 106 -2.06 6.34 -2.88
N GLU A 107 -2.05 7.28 -3.83
CA GLU A 107 -3.26 7.92 -4.35
C GLU A 107 -3.92 7.05 -5.45
N ALA A 108 -3.13 6.55 -6.40
CA ALA A 108 -3.65 5.87 -7.58
C ALA A 108 -4.35 4.54 -7.28
N CYS A 109 -3.78 3.73 -6.36
CA CYS A 109 -4.28 2.39 -6.09
C CYS A 109 -5.61 2.39 -5.33
N PRO A 110 -5.77 3.08 -4.18
CA PRO A 110 -7.04 3.15 -3.46
C PRO A 110 -8.19 3.69 -4.32
N ASN A 111 -7.94 4.65 -5.20
CA ASN A 111 -8.96 5.23 -6.08
C ASN A 111 -9.50 4.25 -7.14
N LYS A 112 -8.79 3.16 -7.42
CA LYS A 112 -9.16 2.16 -8.45
C LYS A 112 -9.79 0.91 -7.85
N VAL A 113 -9.56 0.62 -6.57
CA VAL A 113 -9.91 -0.69 -5.98
C VAL A 113 -11.43 -0.94 -5.92
N THR A 114 -12.24 0.05 -5.55
CA THR A 114 -13.71 -0.10 -5.45
C THR A 114 -14.34 -0.33 -6.82
N ARG A 115 -13.85 0.35 -7.87
CA ARG A 115 -14.28 0.10 -9.26
C ARG A 115 -14.00 -1.33 -9.71
N TYR A 116 -12.88 -1.91 -9.24
CA TYR A 116 -12.53 -3.29 -9.56
C TYR A 116 -13.34 -4.31 -8.77
N LEU A 117 -13.40 -4.15 -7.44
CA LEU A 117 -14.12 -5.07 -6.55
C LEU A 117 -15.64 -4.96 -6.67
N GLY A 118 -16.14 -3.88 -7.26
CA GLY A 118 -17.55 -3.51 -7.14
C GLY A 118 -17.85 -2.90 -5.76
N GLY A 119 -19.10 -2.55 -5.54
CA GLY A 119 -19.54 -1.87 -4.32
C GLY A 119 -19.05 -0.42 -4.22
N ASN A 120 -19.16 0.15 -3.03
CA ASN A 120 -18.74 1.52 -2.73
C ASN A 120 -17.62 1.56 -1.66
N ALA A 121 -17.29 2.75 -1.18
CA ALA A 121 -16.27 2.93 -0.13
C ALA A 121 -16.65 2.20 1.16
N ASP A 122 -17.92 2.21 1.55
CA ASP A 122 -18.39 1.57 2.78
C ASP A 122 -18.37 0.03 2.64
N ASP A 123 -18.68 -0.51 1.47
CA ASP A 123 -18.50 -1.95 1.22
C ASP A 123 -17.05 -2.39 1.42
N LEU A 124 -16.09 -1.59 0.95
CA LEU A 124 -14.68 -1.86 1.16
C LEU A 124 -14.30 -1.77 2.65
N ARG A 125 -14.76 -0.71 3.34
CA ARG A 125 -14.53 -0.48 4.78
C ARG A 125 -15.15 -1.58 5.66
N LEU A 126 -16.29 -2.14 5.25
CA LEU A 126 -16.99 -3.27 5.88
C LEU A 126 -16.51 -4.64 5.38
N SER A 127 -15.43 -4.68 4.61
CA SER A 127 -14.78 -5.92 4.18
C SER A 127 -13.41 -6.08 4.82
N MET A 128 -12.86 -7.28 4.71
CA MET A 128 -11.48 -7.61 5.03
C MET A 128 -10.54 -7.45 3.82
N LEU A 129 -11.04 -6.92 2.69
CA LEU A 129 -10.23 -6.69 1.50
C LEU A 129 -9.47 -5.37 1.62
N ARG A 130 -8.19 -5.38 1.25
CA ARG A 130 -7.33 -4.19 1.29
C ARG A 130 -6.54 -4.06 -0.01
N PRO A 131 -6.39 -2.84 -0.55
CA PRO A 131 -5.40 -2.59 -1.58
C PRO A 131 -3.99 -2.62 -0.97
N VAL A 132 -3.06 -3.25 -1.68
CA VAL A 132 -1.61 -3.11 -1.49
C VAL A 132 -0.99 -2.75 -2.83
N TRP A 133 0.23 -2.21 -2.82
CA TRP A 133 0.86 -1.75 -4.05
C TRP A 133 2.36 -1.86 -4.02
N PHE A 134 2.91 -1.99 -5.22
CA PHE A 134 4.31 -2.28 -5.45
C PHE A 134 4.89 -1.38 -6.53
N THR A 135 6.17 -1.05 -6.37
CA THR A 135 7.01 -0.45 -7.39
C THR A 135 8.11 -1.44 -7.82
N PRO A 136 8.83 -1.16 -8.92
CA PRO A 136 10.03 -1.90 -9.27
C PRO A 136 11.08 -1.79 -8.17
N THR A 137 11.93 -2.81 -8.07
CA THR A 137 13.18 -2.68 -7.32
C THR A 137 14.07 -1.58 -7.93
N ILE A 138 15.02 -1.07 -7.15
CA ILE A 138 16.00 -0.07 -7.64
C ILE A 138 16.70 -0.60 -8.91
N LYS A 139 17.16 -1.86 -8.89
CA LYS A 139 17.80 -2.51 -10.03
C LYS A 139 16.90 -2.61 -11.27
N GLU A 140 15.62 -2.91 -11.10
CA GLU A 140 14.67 -2.95 -12.22
C GLU A 140 14.41 -1.55 -12.77
N SER A 141 14.30 -0.54 -11.90
CA SER A 141 14.15 0.85 -12.29
C SER A 141 15.36 1.37 -13.07
N GLU A 142 16.59 1.02 -12.64
CA GLU A 142 17.84 1.32 -13.37
C GLU A 142 17.86 0.66 -14.76
N ALA A 143 17.25 -0.51 -14.89
CA ALA A 143 17.03 -1.19 -16.18
C ALA A 143 15.82 -0.63 -16.96
N GLY A 144 15.20 0.46 -16.52
CA GLY A 144 14.14 1.17 -17.23
C GLY A 144 12.72 0.77 -16.87
N ALA A 145 12.50 -0.06 -15.83
CA ALA A 145 11.15 -0.35 -15.36
C ALA A 145 10.52 0.89 -14.72
N ASN A 146 9.32 1.28 -15.19
CA ASN A 146 8.62 2.48 -14.73
C ASN A 146 7.13 2.22 -14.46
N TRP A 147 6.81 1.05 -13.92
CA TRP A 147 5.44 0.66 -13.62
C TRP A 147 5.10 0.82 -12.13
N PHE A 148 3.82 0.80 -11.79
CA PHE A 148 3.36 0.46 -10.44
C PHE A 148 2.26 -0.60 -10.54
N ARG A 149 2.17 -1.48 -9.55
CA ARG A 149 1.23 -2.60 -9.52
C ARG A 149 0.33 -2.46 -8.29
N CYS A 150 -0.97 -2.42 -8.50
CA CYS A 150 -1.96 -2.43 -7.44
C CYS A 150 -2.60 -3.80 -7.32
N ASP A 151 -2.59 -4.35 -6.11
CA ASP A 151 -2.99 -5.70 -5.78
C ASP A 151 -4.06 -5.67 -4.70
N VAL A 152 -5.02 -6.59 -4.74
CA VAL A 152 -5.98 -6.77 -3.65
C VAL A 152 -5.60 -8.01 -2.85
N ILE A 153 -5.58 -7.85 -1.52
CA ILE A 153 -5.46 -8.93 -0.56
C ILE A 153 -6.71 -9.01 0.31
N GLY A 154 -6.93 -10.18 0.92
CA GLY A 154 -7.85 -10.32 2.04
C GLY A 154 -7.08 -10.54 3.34
N ILE A 155 -7.48 -9.90 4.43
CA ILE A 155 -6.88 -10.10 5.75
C ILE A 155 -7.67 -11.17 6.51
N ALA A 156 -6.99 -12.22 6.98
CA ALA A 156 -7.58 -13.29 7.78
C ALA A 156 -7.29 -13.15 9.29
N GLY A 157 -6.41 -12.22 9.67
CA GLY A 157 -6.02 -11.94 11.06
C GLY A 157 -4.75 -11.05 11.11
N PRO A 158 -4.16 -10.82 12.30
CA PRO A 158 -3.09 -9.82 12.50
C PRO A 158 -1.86 -9.93 11.60
N LYS A 159 -1.54 -11.14 11.10
CA LYS A 159 -0.41 -11.40 10.18
C LYS A 159 -0.75 -12.52 9.19
N ALA A 160 -2.01 -12.61 8.80
CA ALA A 160 -2.51 -13.69 7.97
C ALA A 160 -3.30 -13.14 6.79
N LEU A 161 -3.03 -13.67 5.61
CA LEU A 161 -3.81 -13.39 4.41
C LEU A 161 -4.87 -14.46 4.20
N MET A 162 -6.00 -14.05 3.64
CA MET A 162 -7.03 -14.96 3.16
C MET A 162 -6.50 -15.77 1.98
N THR A 163 -6.91 -17.03 1.89
CA THR A 163 -6.82 -17.78 0.64
C THR A 163 -7.96 -17.34 -0.27
N LEU A 164 -7.62 -16.67 -1.35
CA LEU A 164 -8.55 -16.25 -2.40
C LEU A 164 -8.72 -17.37 -3.43
N LYS A 165 -9.87 -17.35 -4.12
CA LYS A 165 -10.22 -18.29 -5.19
C LYS A 165 -10.92 -17.55 -6.31
N GLY A 166 -10.55 -17.86 -7.55
CA GLY A 166 -11.18 -17.28 -8.73
C GLY A 166 -10.81 -15.82 -8.95
N ASN A 167 -11.74 -15.06 -9.53
CA ASN A 167 -11.53 -13.66 -9.86
C ASN A 167 -12.16 -12.77 -8.79
N MET A 168 -11.41 -11.76 -8.32
CA MET A 168 -11.85 -10.78 -7.33
C MET A 168 -12.66 -9.62 -7.95
N LYS A 169 -12.73 -9.52 -9.27
CA LYS A 169 -13.54 -8.49 -9.93
C LYS A 169 -15.02 -8.62 -9.56
N GLY A 170 -15.62 -7.56 -9.04
CA GLY A 170 -17.05 -7.50 -8.72
C GLY A 170 -17.49 -8.25 -7.45
N VAL A 171 -16.56 -8.79 -6.65
CA VAL A 171 -16.92 -9.58 -5.43
C VAL A 171 -17.71 -8.79 -4.39
N LEU A 172 -17.51 -7.48 -4.29
CA LEU A 172 -18.28 -6.60 -3.40
C LEU A 172 -19.57 -6.06 -4.05
N GLY A 173 -19.86 -6.42 -5.30
CA GLY A 173 -21.04 -5.92 -6.04
C GLY A 173 -22.38 -6.53 -5.62
N SER A 174 -22.39 -7.55 -4.77
CA SER A 174 -23.63 -8.14 -4.22
C SER A 174 -23.40 -8.69 -2.82
N SER A 175 -24.46 -8.75 -2.01
CA SER A 175 -24.38 -9.30 -0.64
C SER A 175 -23.85 -10.74 -0.62
N ARG A 176 -24.36 -11.60 -1.52
CA ARG A 176 -23.95 -13.01 -1.60
C ARG A 176 -22.46 -13.19 -1.92
N THR A 177 -21.92 -12.44 -2.88
CA THR A 177 -20.50 -12.56 -3.26
C THR A 177 -19.58 -11.88 -2.25
N ALA A 178 -20.05 -10.84 -1.58
CA ALA A 178 -19.28 -10.11 -0.59
C ALA A 178 -19.16 -10.88 0.73
N GLU A 179 -20.16 -11.70 1.08
CA GLU A 179 -20.30 -12.35 2.39
C GLU A 179 -19.01 -13.01 2.92
N PRO A 180 -18.25 -13.80 2.14
CA PRO A 180 -17.02 -14.42 2.64
C PRO A 180 -15.93 -13.43 3.05
N PHE A 181 -16.00 -12.20 2.52
CA PHE A 181 -15.04 -11.12 2.73
C PHE A 181 -15.56 -10.04 3.67
N ARG A 182 -16.82 -10.07 4.11
CA ARG A 182 -17.36 -9.11 5.07
C ARG A 182 -16.56 -9.17 6.37
N MET A 183 -16.54 -8.05 7.07
CA MET A 183 -15.82 -7.90 8.33
C MET A 183 -16.68 -8.40 9.49
N CYS A 184 -16.12 -9.34 10.24
CA CYS A 184 -16.69 -9.91 11.44
C CYS A 184 -15.66 -9.88 12.59
N GLY A 185 -16.11 -10.21 13.79
CA GLY A 185 -15.35 -10.12 15.03
C GLY A 185 -15.44 -11.42 15.83
N THR A 186 -14.33 -11.84 16.43
CA THR A 186 -14.31 -13.03 17.31
C THR A 186 -14.96 -12.80 18.67
N ASP A 187 -15.24 -11.54 19.02
CA ASP A 187 -15.85 -11.10 20.27
C ASP A 187 -16.40 -9.66 20.09
N SER A 188 -16.93 -9.05 21.15
CA SER A 188 -17.31 -7.64 21.16
C SER A 188 -16.08 -6.75 20.96
N PRO A 189 -16.17 -5.65 20.18
CA PRO A 189 -15.07 -4.70 20.05
C PRO A 189 -14.54 -4.10 21.35
N LYS A 190 -15.31 -4.17 22.45
CA LYS A 190 -14.89 -3.73 23.79
C LYS A 190 -14.04 -4.77 24.53
N SER A 191 -13.99 -6.00 24.03
CA SER A 191 -13.26 -7.12 24.63
C SER A 191 -11.78 -7.13 24.22
N ASN A 192 -10.90 -7.48 25.14
CA ASN A 192 -9.47 -7.71 24.84
C ASN A 192 -9.24 -8.92 23.93
N ALA A 193 -10.23 -9.82 23.78
CA ALA A 193 -10.17 -10.96 22.88
C ALA A 193 -10.67 -10.63 21.45
N PHE A 194 -11.08 -9.39 21.21
CA PHE A 194 -11.56 -8.95 19.91
C PHE A 194 -10.50 -9.07 18.82
N LYS A 195 -10.86 -9.72 17.72
CA LYS A 195 -10.08 -9.76 16.50
C LYS A 195 -11.02 -9.61 15.32
N ARG A 196 -10.69 -8.69 14.42
CA ARG A 196 -11.35 -8.59 13.12
C ARG A 196 -10.94 -9.78 12.25
N VAL A 197 -11.93 -10.48 11.72
CA VAL A 197 -11.79 -11.66 10.88
C VAL A 197 -12.79 -11.58 9.72
N PRO A 198 -12.54 -12.24 8.59
CA PRO A 198 -13.56 -12.37 7.56
C PRO A 198 -14.72 -13.23 8.08
N CYS A 199 -15.96 -12.91 7.68
CA CYS A 199 -17.14 -13.66 8.12
C CYS A 199 -17.14 -15.13 7.63
N SER A 200 -16.27 -15.50 6.70
CA SER A 200 -16.00 -16.90 6.35
C SER A 200 -15.27 -17.71 7.44
N LEU A 201 -14.71 -17.05 8.47
CA LEU A 201 -14.13 -17.68 9.64
C LEU A 201 -15.09 -17.63 10.83
N LYS A 202 -14.77 -18.39 11.90
CA LYS A 202 -15.56 -18.37 13.14
C LYS A 202 -15.58 -16.97 13.75
N HIS A 203 -16.78 -16.47 14.02
CA HIS A 203 -17.05 -15.15 14.59
C HIS A 203 -18.29 -15.21 15.47
N SER A 204 -18.51 -14.16 16.26
CA SER A 204 -19.71 -13.96 17.09
C SER A 204 -20.25 -12.54 16.99
N TRP A 205 -19.56 -11.67 16.24
CA TRP A 205 -19.92 -10.29 16.01
C TRP A 205 -19.73 -9.95 14.53
N ARG A 206 -20.50 -8.98 14.05
CA ARG A 206 -20.50 -8.53 12.66
C ARG A 206 -20.44 -7.00 12.57
N ALA A 207 -19.66 -6.50 11.63
CA ALA A 207 -19.68 -5.09 11.25
C ALA A 207 -20.94 -4.81 10.41
N LEU A 208 -21.73 -3.81 10.82
CA LEU A 208 -23.03 -3.51 10.23
C LEU A 208 -22.95 -2.33 9.25
N SER A 209 -22.39 -1.21 9.71
CA SER A 209 -22.38 0.06 9.00
C SER A 209 -21.14 0.88 9.31
N VAL A 210 -20.88 1.86 8.44
CA VAL A 210 -19.80 2.84 8.58
C VAL A 210 -20.44 4.17 8.92
N ILE A 211 -19.88 4.87 9.91
CA ILE A 211 -20.26 6.25 10.20
C ILE A 211 -19.10 7.16 9.79
N ASP A 212 -19.35 8.00 8.79
CA ASP A 212 -18.40 9.02 8.35
C ASP A 212 -18.37 10.17 9.36
N LEU A 213 -17.17 10.50 9.84
CA LEU A 213 -16.94 11.55 10.85
C LEU A 213 -16.44 12.85 10.22
N GLY A 214 -16.42 12.92 8.89
CA GLY A 214 -15.99 14.07 8.11
C GLY A 214 -14.51 14.04 7.76
N SER A 215 -13.95 15.23 7.54
CA SER A 215 -12.54 15.41 7.17
C SER A 215 -11.92 16.57 7.96
N GLY A 216 -10.60 16.75 7.85
CA GLY A 216 -9.86 17.82 8.52
C GLY A 216 -9.10 17.36 9.75
N LYS A 217 -8.93 18.24 10.74
CA LYS A 217 -8.17 17.94 11.97
C LYS A 217 -8.95 16.97 12.87
N TYR A 218 -8.23 16.08 13.55
CA TYR A 218 -8.84 15.13 14.50
C TYR A 218 -9.68 15.89 15.55
N PRO A 219 -11.00 15.61 15.67
CA PRO A 219 -11.89 16.35 16.55
C PRO A 219 -11.63 16.15 18.06
N GLY A 220 -10.83 15.13 18.40
CA GLY A 220 -10.60 14.67 19.77
C GLY A 220 -11.44 13.44 20.10
N GLU A 221 -10.90 12.59 20.98
CA GLU A 221 -11.44 11.27 21.30
C GLU A 221 -12.88 11.31 21.80
N SER A 222 -13.20 12.23 22.71
CA SER A 222 -14.55 12.38 23.25
C SER A 222 -15.59 12.64 22.15
N LYS A 223 -15.26 13.45 21.12
CA LYS A 223 -16.19 13.74 20.03
C LYS A 223 -16.41 12.53 19.13
N VAL A 224 -15.34 11.83 18.73
CA VAL A 224 -15.46 10.67 17.83
C VAL A 224 -16.09 9.46 18.52
N ASN A 225 -15.85 9.28 19.82
CA ASN A 225 -16.47 8.21 20.61
C ASN A 225 -18.00 8.41 20.73
N ASN A 226 -18.46 9.65 20.91
CA ASN A 226 -19.89 9.95 21.03
C ASN A 226 -20.63 9.97 19.69
N ALA A 227 -19.92 10.18 18.57
CA ALA A 227 -20.53 10.46 17.27
C ALA A 227 -21.35 9.30 16.68
N GLY A 228 -20.93 8.04 16.90
CA GLY A 228 -21.59 6.88 16.30
C GLY A 228 -22.63 6.18 17.17
N ALA A 229 -22.80 6.59 18.44
CA ALA A 229 -23.53 5.79 19.42
C ALA A 229 -25.01 5.54 19.05
N GLU A 230 -25.74 6.59 18.65
CA GLU A 230 -27.17 6.46 18.30
C GLU A 230 -27.37 5.73 16.98
N ASP A 231 -26.55 6.02 15.96
CA ASP A 231 -26.63 5.34 14.67
C ASP A 231 -26.29 3.84 14.80
N CYS A 232 -25.31 3.47 15.64
CA CYS A 232 -24.99 2.07 15.89
C CYS A 232 -26.07 1.35 16.69
N LYS A 233 -26.74 2.03 17.62
CA LYS A 233 -27.91 1.47 18.31
C LYS A 233 -29.04 1.18 17.33
N ALA A 234 -29.32 2.11 16.41
CA ALA A 234 -30.34 1.93 15.40
C ALA A 234 -29.99 0.77 14.46
N ALA A 235 -28.77 0.74 13.93
CA ALA A 235 -28.30 -0.33 13.04
C ALA A 235 -28.34 -1.72 13.71
N ALA A 236 -28.00 -1.81 15.00
CA ALA A 236 -28.07 -3.07 15.74
C ALA A 236 -29.52 -3.51 16.01
N ALA A 237 -30.43 -2.57 16.30
CA ALA A 237 -31.84 -2.89 16.51
C ALA A 237 -32.51 -3.43 15.23
N GLU A 238 -32.09 -2.97 14.04
CA GLU A 238 -32.62 -3.45 12.75
C GLU A 238 -32.31 -4.92 12.45
N VAL A 239 -31.22 -5.45 13.02
CA VAL A 239 -30.76 -6.84 12.79
C VAL A 239 -31.01 -7.77 13.97
N ALA A 240 -31.51 -7.23 15.09
CA ALA A 240 -31.76 -8.01 16.31
C ALA A 240 -33.07 -8.80 16.22
N ASP A 241 -33.09 -9.98 16.84
CA ASP A 241 -34.32 -10.77 17.01
C ASP A 241 -35.35 -10.06 17.92
N ASP A 242 -34.87 -9.36 18.95
CA ASP A 242 -35.66 -8.50 19.84
C ASP A 242 -35.09 -7.07 19.84
N PRO A 243 -35.76 -6.09 19.20
CA PRO A 243 -35.27 -4.72 19.11
C PRO A 243 -35.31 -3.97 20.45
N LEU A 244 -35.87 -4.55 21.52
CA LEU A 244 -35.81 -4.00 22.87
C LEU A 244 -34.69 -4.62 23.73
N LYS A 245 -34.08 -5.70 23.26
CA LYS A 245 -33.03 -6.46 23.96
C LYS A 245 -31.93 -6.87 22.99
N TYR A 246 -31.01 -5.96 22.74
CA TYR A 246 -29.91 -6.18 21.82
C TYR A 246 -28.59 -5.61 22.35
N GLU A 247 -27.49 -6.17 21.86
CA GLU A 247 -26.16 -5.65 22.12
C GLU A 247 -25.63 -4.92 20.88
N TRP A 248 -24.78 -3.93 21.12
CA TRP A 248 -24.14 -3.16 20.06
C TRP A 248 -22.77 -2.67 20.53
N SER A 249 -21.93 -2.32 19.57
CA SER A 249 -20.65 -1.69 19.83
C SER A 249 -20.27 -0.72 18.73
N TRP A 250 -19.33 0.16 19.05
CA TRP A 250 -18.86 1.24 18.20
C TRP A 250 -17.33 1.25 18.24
N GLU A 251 -16.70 1.06 17.08
CA GLU A 251 -15.27 1.30 16.91
C GLU A 251 -15.07 2.67 16.26
N PHE A 252 -14.42 3.59 16.97
CA PHE A 252 -14.07 4.92 16.47
C PHE A 252 -12.57 5.01 16.16
N PRO A 253 -12.16 5.93 15.26
CA PRO A 253 -10.76 6.07 14.91
C PRO A 253 -9.96 6.75 16.02
N SER A 254 -8.73 6.29 16.22
CA SER A 254 -7.71 7.01 17.01
C SER A 254 -7.17 8.23 16.24
N ALA A 255 -6.41 9.09 16.93
CA ALA A 255 -5.73 10.22 16.28
C ALA A 255 -4.75 9.76 15.18
N GLU A 256 -4.06 8.64 15.39
CA GLU A 256 -3.14 8.04 14.41
C GLU A 256 -3.91 7.49 13.19
N GLN A 257 -5.00 6.77 13.42
CA GLN A 257 -5.86 6.27 12.34
C GLN A 257 -6.43 7.43 11.51
N TRP A 258 -6.83 8.52 12.17
CA TRP A 258 -7.30 9.73 11.51
C TRP A 258 -6.24 10.37 10.60
N GLN A 259 -4.99 10.47 11.08
CA GLN A 259 -3.86 10.97 10.28
C GLN A 259 -3.58 10.09 9.06
N ASN A 260 -3.86 8.79 9.17
CA ASN A 260 -3.76 7.83 8.07
C ASN A 260 -5.04 7.73 7.21
N GLY A 261 -5.96 8.69 7.35
CA GLY A 261 -7.15 8.81 6.49
C GLY A 261 -8.38 8.01 6.94
N GLN A 262 -8.32 7.33 8.09
CA GLN A 262 -9.51 6.72 8.69
C GLN A 262 -10.28 7.77 9.51
N SER A 263 -11.11 8.57 8.82
CA SER A 263 -12.02 9.53 9.43
C SER A 263 -13.45 8.99 9.54
N TYR A 264 -13.57 7.69 9.82
CA TYR A 264 -14.82 6.98 9.98
C TYR A 264 -14.70 5.94 11.09
N GLY A 265 -15.83 5.49 11.62
CA GLY A 265 -15.87 4.32 12.50
C GLY A 265 -16.87 3.27 12.03
N ILE A 266 -16.99 2.18 12.78
CA ILE A 266 -17.73 0.98 12.40
C ILE A 266 -18.69 0.59 13.52
N CYS A 267 -19.95 0.37 13.16
CA CYS A 267 -20.97 -0.18 14.05
C CYS A 267 -20.95 -1.70 14.04
N TRP A 268 -21.18 -2.30 15.20
CA TRP A 268 -21.12 -3.75 15.39
C TRP A 268 -22.30 -4.27 16.20
N ALA A 269 -22.71 -5.51 15.93
CA ALA A 269 -23.64 -6.28 16.77
C ALA A 269 -23.25 -7.76 16.79
N PRO A 270 -23.75 -8.56 17.76
CA PRO A 270 -23.62 -10.01 17.72
C PRO A 270 -24.20 -10.63 16.45
N SER A 271 -23.67 -11.78 16.02
CA SER A 271 -24.19 -12.57 14.88
C SER A 271 -24.06 -14.07 15.07
#